data_AF-A0A0D8Y917-F1
#
_entry.id   AF-A0A0D8Y917-F1
#
_cell.length_a   1.000
_cell.length_b   1.000
_cell.length_c   1.000
_cell.angle_alpha   90.00
_cell.angle_beta   90.00
_cell.angle_gamma   90.00
#
_symmetry.space_group_name_H-M   'P 1'
#
loop_
_entity.id
_entity.type
_entity.pdbx_description
1 polymer ?
#
loop_
_entity_poly.entity_id
_entity_poly.type
_entity_poly.pdbx_seq_one_letter_code
_entity_poly.pdbx_strand_id
1 'polypeptide(L)'
;MCTPLFVGSSRLARYCLQARLPHYCFLASRIHSSVINSKVRRTEKIKKQSSSVLHSALVASEKNALVQGALKEMKEMEAVLCDELVKHFSLQVDLRIYEDLLVKLEKGGESKMSHLGRVSLKSPRMVMINFVDNPSAIKWAKLAIQKSHLNVTPQQEGAVLYIPVPRMTRERREQLAHDAKVKIFSDYKKALNDIYVRFDKSNQSSVKQDEMHQTRQVLLDVKHAMESRGMELIEKKRNELLTEVV
;
A
#
# COMPACT_ATOMS: atom_id res chain seq x y z
N MET A 1 -3.39 21.35 62.53
CA MET A 1 -3.50 22.73 62.03
C MET A 1 -4.26 22.66 60.71
N CYS A 2 -5.59 22.72 60.79
CA CYS A 2 -6.50 22.67 59.65
C CYS A 2 -7.07 24.08 59.43
N THR A 3 -7.03 24.56 58.19
CA THR A 3 -7.65 25.82 57.70
C THR A 3 -7.93 25.67 56.20
N PRO A 4 -8.90 26.41 55.63
CA PRO A 4 -10.11 25.77 55.09
C PRO A 4 -10.40 26.06 53.60
N LEU A 5 -11.49 25.44 53.16
CA LEU A 5 -12.28 25.67 51.95
C LEU A 5 -12.50 27.16 51.61
N PHE A 6 -12.41 27.49 50.31
CA PHE A 6 -13.13 28.63 49.74
C PHE A 6 -13.76 28.26 48.40
N VAL A 7 -15.02 28.67 48.28
CA VAL A 7 -16.00 28.38 47.23
C VAL A 7 -16.11 29.58 46.29
N GLY A 8 -16.44 29.33 45.02
CA GLY A 8 -17.01 30.32 44.10
C GLY A 8 -15.99 30.88 43.11
N SER A 9 -16.33 31.22 41.87
CA SER A 9 -17.62 31.29 41.19
C SER A 9 -17.35 31.57 39.72
N SER A 10 -18.14 30.96 38.85
CA SER A 10 -18.55 31.37 37.50
C SER A 10 -18.02 32.71 36.95
N ARG A 11 -17.37 32.68 35.78
CA ARG A 11 -17.50 33.73 34.75
C ARG A 11 -17.54 33.13 33.34
N LEU A 12 -18.73 33.16 32.78
CA LEU A 12 -19.02 33.13 31.35
C LEU A 12 -18.39 34.36 30.66
N ALA A 13 -17.63 34.14 29.59
CA ALA A 13 -17.37 35.11 28.52
C ALA A 13 -16.98 34.30 27.26
N ARG A 14 -17.90 34.02 26.34
CA ARG A 14 -18.30 34.85 25.18
C ARG A 14 -17.11 35.53 24.47
N TYR A 15 -16.52 34.83 23.51
CA TYR A 15 -15.89 35.40 22.31
C TYR A 15 -16.15 34.41 21.16
N CYS A 16 -17.26 34.57 20.44
CA CYS A 16 -17.43 35.40 19.24
C CYS A 16 -16.67 34.85 18.03
N LEU A 17 -17.46 34.36 17.07
CA LEU A 17 -17.07 33.89 15.74
C LEU A 17 -16.19 34.89 15.02
N GLN A 18 -15.18 34.40 14.31
CA GLN A 18 -14.74 35.05 13.08
C GLN A 18 -14.22 34.03 12.08
N ALA A 19 -15.13 33.56 11.23
CA ALA A 19 -14.82 32.91 9.97
C ALA A 19 -14.26 33.95 9.00
N ARG A 20 -13.04 33.74 8.51
CA ARG A 20 -12.47 34.47 7.37
C ARG A 20 -12.50 33.56 6.14
N LEU A 21 -13.45 33.81 5.26
CA LEU A 21 -13.43 33.38 3.86
C LEU A 21 -12.43 34.24 3.08
N PRO A 22 -11.61 33.68 2.17
CA PRO A 22 -10.98 34.47 1.13
C PRO A 22 -11.89 34.53 -0.09
N HIS A 23 -12.25 35.76 -0.45
CA HIS A 23 -12.78 36.13 -1.75
C HIS A 23 -11.76 35.78 -2.85
N TYR A 24 -12.19 35.05 -3.88
CA TYR A 24 -11.55 35.09 -5.20
C TYR A 24 -12.57 35.32 -6.30
N CYS A 25 -12.23 36.29 -7.13
CA CYS A 25 -12.99 36.95 -8.17
C CYS A 25 -13.52 35.99 -9.25
N PHE A 26 -14.79 36.19 -9.60
CA PHE A 26 -15.37 35.81 -10.88
C PHE A 26 -14.66 36.56 -12.02
N LEU A 27 -13.95 35.83 -12.87
CA LEU A 27 -13.70 36.24 -14.26
C LEU A 27 -14.14 35.10 -15.16
N ALA A 28 -15.25 35.33 -15.86
CA ALA A 28 -15.81 34.43 -16.85
C ALA A 28 -15.05 34.59 -18.16
N SER A 29 -14.19 33.63 -18.49
CA SER A 29 -13.70 33.42 -19.85
C SER A 29 -14.50 32.29 -20.49
N ARG A 30 -15.36 32.65 -21.44
CA ARG A 30 -15.97 31.72 -22.40
C ARG A 30 -14.84 31.03 -23.18
N ILE A 31 -14.59 29.77 -22.89
CA ILE A 31 -13.82 28.89 -23.77
C ILE A 31 -14.81 27.94 -24.42
N HIS A 32 -14.96 28.11 -25.72
CA HIS A 32 -15.71 27.25 -26.62
C HIS A 32 -15.08 25.84 -26.55
N SER A 33 -15.76 24.87 -25.94
CA SER A 33 -15.35 23.47 -26.00
C SER A 33 -15.87 22.85 -27.29
N SER A 34 -14.98 22.60 -28.25
CA SER A 34 -15.26 21.71 -29.38
C SER A 34 -15.51 20.30 -28.85
N VAL A 35 -16.64 19.73 -29.28
CA VAL A 35 -17.05 18.36 -28.98
C VAL A 35 -16.06 17.40 -29.64
N ILE A 36 -15.14 16.83 -28.87
CA ILE A 36 -14.42 15.62 -29.25
C ILE A 36 -15.18 14.45 -28.61
N ASN A 37 -15.98 13.78 -29.45
CA ASN A 37 -16.66 12.53 -29.13
C ASN A 37 -15.63 11.40 -28.94
N SER A 38 -15.11 11.22 -27.72
CA SER A 38 -14.45 9.98 -27.32
C SER A 38 -15.47 9.07 -26.61
N LYS A 39 -15.74 7.90 -27.21
CA LYS A 39 -16.67 6.86 -26.74
C LYS A 39 -16.43 6.43 -25.29
N VAL A 40 -17.08 7.10 -24.33
CA VAL A 40 -17.33 6.59 -22.97
C VAL A 40 -18.68 5.89 -22.98
N ARG A 41 -18.74 4.58 -23.28
CA ARG A 41 -20.01 3.83 -23.25
C ARG A 41 -19.97 2.41 -22.69
N ARG A 42 -18.81 1.88 -22.28
CA ARG A 42 -18.71 0.48 -21.78
C ARG A 42 -18.37 0.33 -20.29
N THR A 43 -17.60 1.23 -19.68
CA THR A 43 -17.19 1.11 -18.27
C THR A 43 -18.23 1.60 -17.26
N GLU A 44 -18.98 2.66 -17.57
CA GLU A 44 -20.04 3.17 -16.67
C GLU A 44 -21.22 2.21 -16.51
N LYS A 45 -21.54 1.43 -17.55
CA LYS A 45 -22.60 0.40 -17.47
C LYS A 45 -22.21 -0.75 -16.55
N ILE A 46 -20.94 -1.17 -16.56
CA ILE A 46 -20.41 -2.23 -15.68
C ILE A 46 -20.38 -1.75 -14.22
N LYS A 47 -19.97 -0.49 -13.97
CA LYS A 47 -19.92 0.08 -12.61
C LYS A 47 -21.31 0.35 -12.01
N LYS A 48 -22.30 0.71 -12.83
CA LYS A 48 -23.70 0.82 -12.40
C LYS A 48 -24.36 -0.55 -12.18
N GLN A 49 -24.06 -1.55 -13.01
CA GLN A 49 -24.56 -2.91 -12.83
C GLN A 49 -23.93 -3.60 -11.62
N SER A 50 -22.63 -3.43 -11.37
CA SER A 50 -21.98 -3.99 -10.19
C SER A 50 -22.49 -3.36 -8.91
N SER A 51 -22.66 -2.03 -8.85
CA SER A 51 -23.23 -1.34 -7.69
C SER A 51 -24.72 -1.64 -7.44
N SER A 52 -25.54 -1.84 -8.47
CA SER A 52 -26.95 -2.21 -8.30
C SER A 52 -27.14 -3.67 -7.87
N VAL A 53 -26.32 -4.60 -8.39
CA VAL A 53 -26.36 -6.03 -8.02
C VAL A 53 -25.84 -6.24 -6.60
N LEU A 54 -24.80 -5.49 -6.21
CA LEU A 54 -24.32 -5.44 -4.83
C LEU A 54 -25.41 -4.97 -3.86
N HIS A 55 -26.21 -3.97 -4.22
CA HIS A 55 -27.26 -3.46 -3.33
C HIS A 55 -28.40 -4.46 -3.15
N SER A 56 -28.83 -5.16 -4.21
CA SER A 56 -29.86 -6.20 -4.10
C SER A 56 -29.37 -7.47 -3.37
N ALA A 57 -28.11 -7.86 -3.55
CA ALA A 57 -27.51 -8.99 -2.83
C ALA A 57 -27.27 -8.66 -1.35
N LEU A 58 -26.90 -7.42 -1.03
CA LEU A 58 -26.69 -6.93 0.34
C LEU A 58 -28.00 -6.90 1.14
N VAL A 59 -29.10 -6.47 0.51
CA VAL A 59 -30.44 -6.40 1.13
C VAL A 59 -31.01 -7.79 1.44
N ALA A 60 -30.64 -8.82 0.67
CA ALA A 60 -30.96 -10.22 1.00
C ALA A 60 -30.01 -10.83 2.07
N SER A 61 -28.81 -10.27 2.20
CA SER A 61 -27.73 -10.73 3.11
C SER A 61 -27.96 -10.36 4.58
N GLU A 62 -28.78 -9.34 4.87
CA GLU A 62 -29.04 -8.87 6.25
C GLU A 62 -29.74 -9.89 7.16
N LYS A 63 -30.34 -10.94 6.60
CA LYS A 63 -31.13 -11.91 7.39
C LYS A 63 -30.39 -13.20 7.76
N ASN A 64 -29.27 -13.53 7.10
CA ASN A 64 -28.55 -14.79 7.31
C ASN A 64 -27.18 -14.56 7.97
N ALA A 65 -27.04 -14.96 9.25
CA ALA A 65 -25.82 -14.81 10.04
C ALA A 65 -24.57 -15.43 9.36
N LEU A 66 -24.76 -16.51 8.59
CA LEU A 66 -23.71 -17.21 7.86
C LEU A 66 -23.09 -16.34 6.76
N VAL A 67 -23.92 -15.63 5.99
CA VAL A 67 -23.45 -14.75 4.90
C VAL A 67 -22.75 -13.52 5.47
N GLN A 68 -23.24 -12.99 6.60
CA GLN A 68 -22.58 -11.89 7.31
C GLN A 68 -21.19 -12.28 7.84
N GLY A 69 -21.05 -13.50 8.37
CA GLY A 69 -19.76 -14.07 8.77
C GLY A 69 -18.79 -14.15 7.60
N ALA A 70 -19.23 -14.71 6.47
CA ALA A 70 -18.42 -14.79 5.25
C ALA A 70 -18.00 -13.40 4.74
N LEU A 71 -18.92 -12.44 4.73
CA LEU A 71 -18.65 -11.09 4.27
C LEU A 71 -17.64 -10.36 5.18
N LYS A 72 -17.66 -10.62 6.50
CA LYS A 72 -16.65 -10.10 7.42
C LYS A 72 -15.26 -10.67 7.14
N GLU A 73 -15.14 -12.00 7.01
CA GLU A 73 -13.85 -12.64 6.70
C GLU A 73 -13.31 -12.20 5.32
N MET A 74 -14.17 -12.09 4.31
CA MET A 74 -13.75 -11.61 2.99
C MET A 74 -13.27 -10.14 3.02
N LYS A 75 -13.87 -9.28 3.84
CA LYS A 75 -13.39 -7.91 4.05
C LYS A 75 -12.04 -7.88 4.77
N GLU A 76 -11.79 -8.77 5.72
CA GLU A 76 -10.49 -8.90 6.37
C GLU A 76 -9.41 -9.30 5.34
N MET A 77 -9.75 -10.15 4.35
CA MET A 77 -8.85 -10.46 3.23
C MET A 77 -8.62 -9.29 2.27
N GLU A 78 -9.61 -8.42 2.07
CA GLU A 78 -9.42 -7.17 1.34
C GLU A 78 -8.41 -6.25 2.05
N ALA A 79 -8.42 -6.21 3.38
CA ALA A 79 -7.45 -5.45 4.17
C ALA A 79 -6.03 -6.04 4.04
N VAL A 80 -5.88 -7.37 4.13
CA VAL A 80 -4.59 -8.04 3.92
C VAL A 80 -4.06 -7.78 2.51
N LEU A 81 -4.91 -7.84 1.49
CA LEU A 81 -4.54 -7.49 0.12
C LEU A 81 -4.00 -6.06 0.03
N CYS A 82 -4.65 -5.09 0.69
CA CYS A 82 -4.17 -3.70 0.71
C CYS A 82 -2.76 -3.59 1.32
N ASP A 83 -2.52 -4.27 2.45
CA ASP A 83 -1.21 -4.25 3.12
C ASP A 83 -0.12 -4.90 2.27
N GLU A 84 -0.42 -6.00 1.59
CA GLU A 84 0.50 -6.66 0.66
C GLU A 84 0.83 -5.78 -0.53
N LEU A 85 -0.16 -5.08 -1.11
CA LEU A 85 0.09 -4.13 -2.20
C LEU A 85 0.96 -2.97 -1.74
N VAL A 86 0.73 -2.41 -0.55
CA VAL A 86 1.56 -1.33 0.01
C VAL A 86 3.01 -1.80 0.18
N LYS A 87 3.23 -3.01 0.68
CA LYS A 87 4.57 -3.60 0.83
C LYS A 87 5.22 -3.86 -0.53
N HIS A 88 4.49 -4.45 -1.48
CA HIS A 88 5.01 -4.79 -2.80
C HIS A 88 5.44 -3.54 -3.60
N PHE A 89 4.62 -2.49 -3.55
CA PHE A 89 4.90 -1.23 -4.25
C PHE A 89 5.71 -0.24 -3.42
N SER A 90 6.20 -0.63 -2.23
CA SER A 90 7.05 0.23 -1.43
C SER A 90 8.31 0.59 -2.22
N LEU A 91 8.46 1.87 -2.56
CA LEU A 91 9.65 2.40 -3.22
C LEU A 91 10.81 2.63 -2.23
N GLN A 92 10.69 2.09 -1.02
CA GLN A 92 11.71 2.24 0.01
C GLN A 92 12.99 1.53 -0.40
N VAL A 93 14.11 2.12 0.02
CA VAL A 93 15.43 1.57 -0.24
C VAL A 93 15.72 0.49 0.80
N ASP A 94 15.95 -0.73 0.33
CA ASP A 94 16.35 -1.84 1.19
C ASP A 94 17.79 -1.65 1.67
N LEU A 95 17.96 -1.20 2.91
CA LEU A 95 19.28 -0.98 3.53
C LEU A 95 20.08 -2.28 3.71
N ARG A 96 19.39 -3.42 3.84
CA ARG A 96 19.99 -4.75 4.03
C ARG A 96 20.99 -5.10 2.94
N ILE A 97 20.73 -4.67 1.71
CA ILE A 97 21.62 -4.90 0.56
C ILE A 97 23.01 -4.28 0.81
N TYR A 98 23.06 -3.12 1.47
CA TYR A 98 24.30 -2.43 1.81
C TYR A 98 24.95 -3.04 3.05
N GLU A 99 24.17 -3.45 4.04
CA GLU A 99 24.63 -4.06 5.29
C GLU A 99 25.29 -5.43 5.06
N ASP A 100 24.70 -6.26 4.21
CA ASP A 100 25.17 -7.62 3.90
C ASP A 100 26.35 -7.66 2.93
N LEU A 101 26.74 -6.51 2.36
CA LEU A 101 27.86 -6.45 1.42
C LEU A 101 29.17 -6.91 2.10
N LEU A 102 29.81 -7.91 1.51
CA LEU A 102 31.09 -8.44 1.99
C LEU A 102 32.24 -7.54 1.53
N VAL A 103 33.05 -7.09 2.49
CA VAL A 103 34.22 -6.26 2.28
C VAL A 103 35.48 -7.04 2.63
N LYS A 104 36.41 -7.12 1.68
CA LYS A 104 37.74 -7.71 1.87
C LYS A 104 38.66 -6.67 2.50
N LEU A 105 39.17 -6.95 3.70
CA LEU A 105 40.10 -6.09 4.43
C LEU A 105 41.56 -6.43 4.09
N GLU A 106 42.50 -5.54 4.43
CA GLU A 106 43.95 -5.76 4.24
C GLU A 106 44.47 -7.02 4.91
N LYS A 107 43.88 -7.40 6.04
CA LYS A 107 44.31 -8.56 6.84
C LYS A 107 43.84 -9.90 6.26
N GLY A 108 43.31 -9.92 5.03
CA GLY A 108 42.78 -11.12 4.38
C GLY A 108 41.43 -11.59 4.92
N GLY A 109 40.87 -10.90 5.93
CA GLY A 109 39.55 -11.19 6.48
C GLY A 109 38.43 -10.55 5.65
N GLU A 110 37.32 -11.28 5.50
CA GLU A 110 36.07 -10.76 4.95
C GLU A 110 35.16 -10.34 6.10
N SER A 111 34.52 -9.18 5.99
CA SER A 111 33.55 -8.70 6.98
C SER A 111 32.39 -8.03 6.28
N LYS A 112 31.19 -8.19 6.86
CA LYS A 112 30.01 -7.48 6.38
C LYS A 112 30.16 -5.99 6.64
N MET A 113 29.59 -5.18 5.76
CA MET A 113 29.57 -3.72 5.90
C MET A 113 28.95 -3.27 7.23
N SER A 114 27.94 -4.00 7.71
CA SER A 114 27.27 -3.75 9.00
C SER A 114 28.22 -3.76 10.21
N HIS A 115 29.30 -4.54 10.17
CA HIS A 115 30.31 -4.58 11.24
C HIS A 115 31.36 -3.47 11.10
N LEU A 116 31.53 -2.92 9.90
CA LEU A 116 32.54 -1.91 9.60
C LEU A 116 32.02 -0.50 9.83
N GLY A 117 30.73 -0.26 9.61
CA GLY A 117 30.10 1.04 9.78
C GLY A 117 28.60 0.97 9.93
N ARG A 118 28.02 2.07 10.42
CA ARG A 118 26.57 2.21 10.60
C ARG A 118 25.92 2.66 9.30
N VAL A 119 25.06 1.84 8.74
CA VAL A 119 24.27 2.14 7.54
C VAL A 119 23.00 2.90 7.94
N SER A 120 22.69 3.97 7.22
CA SER A 120 21.48 4.78 7.45
C SER A 120 21.04 5.48 6.16
N LEU A 121 19.78 5.91 6.11
CA LEU A 121 19.27 6.68 4.99
C LEU A 121 19.45 8.18 5.28
N LYS A 122 20.16 8.92 4.42
CA LYS A 122 20.23 10.38 4.49
C LYS A 122 19.06 11.02 3.73
N SER A 123 18.73 10.46 2.58
CA SER A 123 17.55 10.81 1.79
C SER A 123 17.07 9.58 1.03
N PRO A 124 15.83 9.54 0.51
CA PRO A 124 15.33 8.40 -0.27
C PRO A 124 16.20 8.02 -1.49
N ARG A 125 17.08 8.94 -1.94
CA ARG A 125 18.00 8.73 -3.06
C ARG A 125 19.46 8.59 -2.64
N MET A 126 19.78 8.70 -1.34
CA MET A 126 21.14 8.63 -0.84
C MET A 126 21.22 7.85 0.47
N VAL A 127 21.98 6.76 0.42
CA VAL A 127 22.39 5.99 1.61
C VAL A 127 23.69 6.58 2.15
N MET A 128 23.78 6.62 3.47
CA MET A 128 24.93 7.10 4.22
C MET A 128 25.48 5.96 5.07
N ILE A 129 26.76 5.65 4.90
CA ILE A 129 27.49 4.70 5.75
C ILE A 129 28.53 5.46 6.55
N ASN A 130 28.43 5.37 7.87
CA ASN A 130 29.31 6.06 8.80
C ASN A 130 30.37 5.11 9.35
N PHE A 131 31.65 5.46 9.21
CA PHE A 131 32.82 4.67 9.61
C PHE A 131 33.63 5.32 10.73
N VAL A 132 33.03 6.12 11.62
CA VAL A 132 33.74 6.76 12.75
C VAL A 132 34.62 5.76 13.51
N ASP A 133 34.13 4.54 13.73
CA ASP A 133 34.83 3.52 14.51
C ASP A 133 35.99 2.87 13.74
N ASN A 134 35.92 2.83 12.40
CA ASN A 134 36.86 2.10 11.54
C ASN A 134 37.25 2.89 10.28
N PRO A 135 38.01 3.99 10.39
CA PRO A 135 38.34 4.84 9.23
C PRO A 135 39.22 4.15 8.19
N SER A 136 40.03 3.14 8.59
CA SER A 136 40.86 2.37 7.68
C SER A 136 40.06 1.47 6.72
N ALA A 137 38.83 1.10 7.08
CA ALA A 137 37.96 0.24 6.27
C ALA A 137 37.32 0.98 5.08
N ILE A 138 37.30 2.33 5.08
CA ILE A 138 36.59 3.14 4.08
C ILE A 138 37.08 2.85 2.65
N LYS A 139 38.40 2.73 2.46
CA LYS A 139 38.99 2.45 1.14
C LYS A 139 38.52 1.11 0.58
N TRP A 140 38.44 0.09 1.45
CA TRP A 140 38.00 -1.26 1.10
C TRP A 140 36.50 -1.32 0.85
N ALA A 141 35.71 -0.64 1.69
CA ALA A 141 34.28 -0.48 1.51
C ALA A 141 33.95 0.19 0.16
N LYS A 142 34.67 1.27 -0.19
CA LYS A 142 34.54 1.97 -1.47
C LYS A 142 34.76 1.02 -2.66
N LEU A 143 35.84 0.23 -2.61
CA LEU A 143 36.16 -0.75 -3.65
C LEU A 143 35.15 -1.89 -3.70
N ALA A 144 34.66 -2.36 -2.55
CA ALA A 144 33.66 -3.43 -2.48
C ALA A 144 32.33 -2.98 -3.13
N ILE A 145 31.89 -1.75 -2.86
CA ILE A 145 30.67 -1.18 -3.47
C ILE A 145 30.85 -1.04 -4.98
N GLN A 146 32.01 -0.56 -5.45
CA GLN A 146 32.29 -0.44 -6.88
C GLN A 146 32.37 -1.79 -7.61
N LYS A 147 32.86 -2.84 -6.92
CA LYS A 147 32.89 -4.21 -7.47
C LYS A 147 31.57 -4.96 -7.31
N SER A 148 30.65 -4.45 -6.50
CA SER A 148 29.36 -5.08 -6.26
C SER A 148 28.41 -4.93 -7.45
N HIS A 149 27.37 -5.74 -7.47
CA HIS A 149 26.29 -5.67 -8.47
C HIS A 149 25.42 -4.40 -8.37
N LEU A 150 25.76 -3.45 -7.50
CA LEU A 150 25.02 -2.20 -7.35
C LEU A 150 25.32 -1.20 -8.47
N ASN A 151 26.49 -1.31 -9.13
CA ASN A 151 26.89 -0.43 -10.23
C ASN A 151 26.81 1.08 -9.90
N VAL A 152 27.11 1.44 -8.65
CA VAL A 152 27.08 2.82 -8.15
C VAL A 152 28.46 3.26 -7.70
N THR A 153 28.75 4.54 -7.93
CA THR A 153 30.01 5.16 -7.48
C THR A 153 29.76 5.89 -6.18
N PRO A 154 30.37 5.45 -5.06
CA PRO A 154 30.21 6.12 -3.77
C PRO A 154 31.11 7.37 -3.65
N GLN A 155 30.59 8.42 -3.01
CA GLN A 155 31.29 9.66 -2.68
C GLN A 155 31.74 9.66 -1.22
N GLN A 156 33.03 9.90 -0.98
CA GLN A 156 33.60 9.92 0.37
C GLN A 156 33.69 11.36 0.88
N GLU A 157 33.22 11.59 2.11
CA GLU A 157 33.38 12.85 2.84
C GLU A 157 33.85 12.53 4.26
N GLY A 158 35.13 12.77 4.55
CA GLY A 158 35.73 12.41 5.84
C GLY A 158 35.57 10.93 6.18
N ALA A 159 34.90 10.64 7.29
CA ALA A 159 34.59 9.29 7.78
C ALA A 159 33.26 8.72 7.26
N VAL A 160 32.59 9.40 6.33
CA VAL A 160 31.26 9.03 5.82
C VAL A 160 31.33 8.73 4.33
N LEU A 161 30.60 7.69 3.92
CA LEU A 161 30.43 7.30 2.52
C LEU A 161 28.97 7.51 2.09
N TYR A 162 28.78 8.29 1.03
CA TYR A 162 27.48 8.52 0.41
C TYR A 162 27.32 7.67 -0.84
N ILE A 163 26.22 6.96 -0.92
CA ILE A 163 25.92 6.06 -2.03
C ILE A 163 24.62 6.54 -2.68
N PRO A 164 24.67 6.94 -3.97
CA PRO A 164 23.46 7.30 -4.69
C PRO A 164 22.64 6.03 -4.96
N VAL A 165 21.35 6.08 -4.67
CA VAL A 165 20.42 4.99 -4.96
C VAL A 165 19.91 5.17 -6.39
N PRO A 166 20.03 4.16 -7.26
CA PRO A 166 19.54 4.25 -8.62
C PRO A 166 18.02 4.44 -8.63
N ARG A 167 17.53 5.23 -9.57
CA ARG A 167 16.09 5.41 -9.75
C ARG A 167 15.47 4.14 -10.33
N MET A 168 14.23 3.85 -9.91
CA MET A 168 13.44 2.77 -10.49
C MET A 168 13.16 3.05 -11.97
N THR A 169 13.65 2.17 -12.84
CA THR A 169 13.38 2.23 -14.29
C THR A 169 11.93 1.89 -14.61
N ARG A 170 11.46 2.31 -15.78
CA ARG A 170 10.10 1.99 -16.25
C ARG A 170 9.86 0.49 -16.32
N GLU A 171 10.81 -0.26 -16.88
CA GLU A 171 10.75 -1.71 -16.99
C GLU A 171 10.54 -2.38 -15.63
N ARG A 172 11.26 -1.93 -14.59
CA ARG A 172 11.12 -2.48 -13.24
C ARG A 172 9.72 -2.20 -12.67
N ARG A 173 9.17 -1.01 -12.90
CA ARG A 173 7.79 -0.68 -12.46
C ARG A 173 6.74 -1.52 -13.18
N GLU A 174 6.93 -1.75 -14.48
CA GLU A 174 6.06 -2.62 -15.27
C GLU A 174 6.11 -4.08 -14.78
N GLN A 175 7.29 -4.57 -14.37
CA GLN A 175 7.43 -5.88 -13.72
C GLN A 175 6.71 -5.95 -12.37
N LEU A 176 6.84 -4.95 -11.49
CA LEU A 176 6.10 -4.91 -10.22
C LEU A 176 4.58 -4.89 -10.44
N ALA A 177 4.13 -4.10 -11.42
CA ALA A 177 2.73 -4.04 -11.83
C ALA A 177 2.21 -5.40 -12.32
N HIS A 178 3.00 -6.10 -13.14
CA HIS A 178 2.67 -7.43 -13.64
C HIS A 178 2.62 -8.45 -12.49
N ASP A 179 3.62 -8.45 -11.62
CA ASP A 179 3.71 -9.38 -10.49
C ASP A 179 2.55 -9.22 -9.51
N ALA A 180 2.12 -7.98 -9.22
CA ALA A 180 0.93 -7.74 -8.40
C ALA A 180 -0.35 -8.32 -9.05
N LYS A 181 -0.50 -8.20 -10.37
CA LYS A 181 -1.66 -8.70 -11.09
C LYS A 181 -1.69 -10.23 -11.19
N VAL A 182 -0.53 -10.88 -11.29
CA VAL A 182 -0.44 -12.34 -11.46
C VAL A 182 -0.36 -13.04 -10.12
N LYS A 183 0.60 -12.67 -9.27
CA LYS A 183 0.91 -13.39 -8.02
C LYS A 183 -0.06 -12.99 -6.92
N ILE A 184 -0.07 -11.70 -6.54
CA ILE A 184 -0.89 -11.21 -5.41
C ILE A 184 -2.38 -11.44 -5.67
N PHE A 185 -2.86 -11.14 -6.88
CA PHE A 185 -4.27 -11.40 -7.21
C PHE A 185 -4.63 -12.89 -7.17
N SER A 186 -3.73 -13.77 -7.62
CA SER A 186 -3.97 -15.22 -7.57
C SER A 186 -4.08 -15.71 -6.14
N ASP A 187 -3.21 -15.24 -5.24
CA ASP A 187 -3.23 -15.63 -3.83
C ASP A 187 -4.47 -15.08 -3.12
N TYR A 188 -4.88 -13.84 -3.43
CA TYR A 188 -6.17 -13.28 -2.96
C TYR A 188 -7.38 -14.09 -3.44
N LYS A 189 -7.42 -14.52 -4.71
CA LYS A 189 -8.49 -15.38 -5.22
C LYS A 189 -8.54 -16.73 -4.52
N LYS A 190 -7.39 -17.34 -4.24
CA LYS A 190 -7.32 -18.59 -3.46
C LYS A 190 -7.89 -18.38 -2.06
N ALA A 191 -7.50 -17.32 -1.36
CA ALA A 191 -8.00 -17.01 -0.02
C ALA A 191 -9.53 -16.80 -0.01
N LEU A 192 -10.08 -16.06 -0.99
CA LEU A 192 -11.54 -15.92 -1.14
C LEU A 192 -12.24 -17.25 -1.44
N ASN A 193 -11.62 -18.10 -2.26
CA ASN A 193 -12.16 -19.42 -2.57
C ASN A 193 -12.17 -20.34 -1.35
N ASP A 194 -11.12 -20.30 -0.53
CA ASP A 194 -11.04 -21.08 0.71
C ASP A 194 -12.14 -20.66 1.69
N ILE A 195 -12.36 -19.35 1.86
CA ILE A 195 -13.49 -18.81 2.65
C ILE A 195 -14.82 -19.33 2.08
N TYR A 196 -15.05 -19.16 0.78
CA TYR A 196 -16.27 -19.62 0.13
C TYR A 196 -16.52 -21.12 0.36
N VAL A 197 -15.51 -21.97 0.17
CA VAL A 197 -15.64 -23.43 0.36
C VAL A 197 -15.94 -23.78 1.82
N ARG A 198 -15.36 -23.07 2.80
CA ARG A 198 -15.67 -23.27 4.23
C ARG A 198 -17.14 -22.95 4.52
N PHE A 199 -17.63 -21.81 4.05
CA PHE A 199 -19.02 -21.39 4.29
C PHE A 199 -20.03 -22.23 3.51
N ASP A 200 -19.73 -22.66 2.28
CA ASP A 200 -20.59 -23.55 1.50
C ASP A 200 -20.74 -24.92 2.19
N LYS A 201 -19.67 -25.47 2.78
CA LYS A 201 -19.73 -26.68 3.61
C LYS A 201 -20.62 -26.49 4.84
N SER A 202 -20.52 -25.35 5.54
CA SER A 202 -21.39 -25.06 6.68
C SER A 202 -22.86 -24.84 6.29
N ASN A 203 -23.12 -24.42 5.05
CA ASN A 203 -24.47 -24.24 4.52
C ASN A 203 -25.15 -25.59 4.22
N GLN A 204 -24.38 -26.63 3.86
CA GLN A 204 -24.92 -27.98 3.58
C GLN A 204 -25.58 -28.64 4.79
N SER A 205 -25.27 -28.21 6.02
CA SER A 205 -25.95 -28.70 7.24
C SER A 205 -27.32 -28.06 7.52
N SER A 206 -27.80 -27.15 6.67
CA SER A 206 -29.10 -26.48 6.86
C SER A 206 -30.30 -27.34 6.38
N VAL A 207 -31.44 -27.16 7.03
CA VAL A 207 -32.56 -28.13 7.06
C VAL A 207 -33.48 -28.08 5.82
N LYS A 208 -33.43 -27.00 5.02
CA LYS A 208 -34.27 -26.84 3.80
C LYS A 208 -33.43 -26.67 2.55
N GLN A 209 -33.72 -27.48 1.53
CA GLN A 209 -33.00 -27.50 0.25
C GLN A 209 -33.06 -26.16 -0.49
N ASP A 210 -34.21 -25.47 -0.48
CA ASP A 210 -34.38 -24.18 -1.18
C ASP A 210 -33.55 -23.05 -0.56
N GLU A 211 -33.53 -22.96 0.77
CA GLU A 211 -32.75 -21.95 1.51
C GLU A 211 -31.24 -22.17 1.31
N MET A 212 -30.81 -23.43 1.24
CA MET A 212 -29.43 -23.81 0.92
C MET A 212 -29.02 -23.30 -0.47
N HIS A 213 -29.85 -23.51 -1.50
CA HIS A 213 -29.57 -23.05 -2.86
C HIS A 213 -29.49 -21.52 -2.96
N GLN A 214 -30.43 -20.81 -2.32
CA GLN A 214 -30.43 -19.35 -2.31
C GLN A 214 -29.18 -18.79 -1.60
N THR A 215 -28.81 -19.36 -0.45
CA THR A 215 -27.63 -18.93 0.31
C THR A 215 -26.34 -19.17 -0.46
N ARG A 216 -26.23 -20.31 -1.14
CA ARG A 216 -25.07 -20.63 -1.99
C ARG A 216 -24.91 -19.63 -3.13
N GLN A 217 -26.01 -19.25 -3.78
CA GLN A 217 -25.99 -18.24 -4.85
C GLN A 217 -25.51 -16.88 -4.31
N VAL A 218 -26.03 -16.46 -3.15
CA VAL A 218 -25.61 -15.19 -2.52
C VAL A 218 -24.12 -15.22 -2.14
N LEU A 219 -23.62 -16.32 -1.57
CA LEU A 219 -22.19 -16.48 -1.26
C LEU A 219 -21.31 -16.37 -2.51
N LEU A 220 -21.74 -16.97 -3.62
CA LEU A 220 -21.04 -16.90 -4.89
C LEU A 220 -21.02 -15.46 -5.47
N ASP A 221 -22.16 -14.77 -5.41
CA ASP A 221 -22.29 -13.38 -5.86
C ASP A 221 -21.40 -12.44 -5.03
N VAL A 222 -21.36 -12.63 -3.71
CA VAL A 222 -20.46 -11.89 -2.80
C VAL A 222 -19.00 -12.17 -3.13
N LYS A 223 -18.63 -13.43 -3.37
CA LYS A 223 -17.25 -13.78 -3.78
C LYS A 223 -16.86 -13.05 -5.06
N HIS A 224 -17.67 -13.12 -6.11
CA HIS A 224 -17.38 -12.45 -7.38
C HIS A 224 -17.32 -10.92 -7.25
N ALA A 225 -18.17 -10.35 -6.41
CA ALA A 225 -18.09 -8.94 -6.04
C ALA A 225 -16.74 -8.58 -5.41
N MET A 226 -16.24 -9.38 -4.47
CA MET A 226 -14.96 -9.15 -3.80
C MET A 226 -13.76 -9.39 -4.72
N GLU A 227 -13.86 -10.35 -5.65
CA GLU A 227 -12.87 -10.55 -6.73
C GLU A 227 -12.78 -9.31 -7.64
N SER A 228 -13.93 -8.76 -8.05
CA SER A 228 -13.98 -7.54 -8.86
C SER A 228 -13.38 -6.33 -8.13
N ARG A 229 -13.71 -6.16 -6.85
CA ARG A 229 -13.13 -5.08 -6.02
C ARG A 229 -11.62 -5.22 -5.87
N GLY A 230 -11.13 -6.43 -5.59
CA GLY A 230 -9.69 -6.69 -5.50
C GLY A 230 -8.97 -6.35 -6.81
N MET A 231 -9.56 -6.68 -7.96
CA MET A 231 -9.02 -6.32 -9.26
C MET A 231 -8.96 -4.79 -9.46
N GLU A 232 -10.02 -4.07 -9.08
CA GLU A 232 -10.05 -2.60 -9.15
C GLU A 232 -8.97 -1.95 -8.28
N LEU A 233 -8.73 -2.47 -7.07
CA LEU A 233 -7.69 -1.98 -6.16
C LEU A 233 -6.29 -2.16 -6.76
N ILE A 234 -6.01 -3.33 -7.34
CA ILE A 234 -4.73 -3.62 -8.00
C ILE A 234 -4.53 -2.71 -9.20
N GLU A 235 -5.54 -2.55 -10.06
CA GLU A 235 -5.46 -1.68 -11.24
C GLU A 235 -5.28 -0.20 -10.84
N LYS A 236 -5.92 0.24 -9.75
CA LYS A 236 -5.70 1.59 -9.20
C LYS A 236 -4.24 1.79 -8.76
N LYS A 237 -3.70 0.86 -7.97
CA LYS A 237 -2.29 0.91 -7.51
C LYS A 237 -1.29 0.81 -8.66
N ARG A 238 -1.59 0.00 -9.66
CA ARG A 238 -0.82 -0.10 -10.90
C ARG A 238 -0.74 1.24 -11.63
N ASN A 239 -1.89 1.91 -11.77
CA ASN A 239 -1.93 3.21 -12.45
C ASN A 239 -1.15 4.27 -11.66
N GLU A 240 -1.30 4.32 -10.33
CA GLU A 240 -0.51 5.20 -9.44
C GLU A 240 1.00 5.05 -9.72
N LEU A 241 1.51 3.81 -9.73
CA LEU A 241 2.92 3.50 -9.98
C LEU A 241 3.44 3.97 -11.36
N LEU A 242 2.59 3.88 -12.39
CA LEU A 242 2.96 4.25 -13.77
C LEU A 242 2.80 5.76 -14.03
N THR A 243 1.85 6.42 -13.36
CA THR A 243 1.62 7.87 -13.50
C THR A 243 2.59 8.73 -12.72
N GLU A 244 3.17 8.20 -11.64
CA GLU A 244 4.22 8.89 -10.86
C GLU A 244 5.53 8.97 -11.67
N VAL A 245 5.54 9.74 -12.75
CA VAL A 245 6.77 10.13 -13.45
C VAL A 245 7.53 11.06 -12.51
N VAL A 246 8.68 10.57 -12.00
CA VAL A 246 9.57 11.26 -11.05
C VAL A 246 10.96 11.46 -11.65
#